data_AF-A0A5C8UNE8-F1
#
_entry.id   AF-A0A5C8UNE8-F1
#
_cell.length_a   1.000
_cell.length_b   1.000
_cell.length_c   1.000
_cell.angle_alpha   90.00
_cell.angle_beta   90.00
_cell.angle_gamma   90.00
#
_symmetry.space_group_name_H-M   'P 1'
#
loop_
_entity.id
_entity.type
_entity.pdbx_description
1 polymer ?
#
loop_
_entity_poly.entity_id
_entity_poly.type
_entity_poly.pdbx_seq_one_letter_code
_entity_poly.pdbx_strand_id
1 'polypeptide(L)'
;MSSPPSTSTSGPSPVPTNVVAVPQDAAAFSQLGEAAPLALKLEGGTVSSTACWTPSEHLFNDPSVAPPGTWKVLCRVFYDLKGKARYQDATCIGDFDKTPMLDHCYVWEIYSDEAHFEDGNRLATPAPTPVP
;
A
#
# COMPACT_ATOMS: atom_id res chain seq x y z
N MET A 1 -0.97 44.91 0.86
CA MET A 1 -1.33 43.51 1.10
C MET A 1 -0.64 42.70 0.00
N SER A 2 0.49 42.07 0.30
CA SER A 2 1.27 41.30 -0.69
C SER A 2 1.45 39.88 -0.16
N SER A 3 0.88 38.91 -0.84
CA SER A 3 1.07 37.48 -0.56
C SER A 3 2.48 37.06 -0.96
N PRO A 4 3.18 36.21 -0.18
CA PRO A 4 4.45 35.64 -0.62
C PRO A 4 4.23 34.52 -1.65
N PRO A 5 5.24 34.22 -2.50
CA PRO A 5 5.17 33.13 -3.46
C PRO A 5 5.27 31.78 -2.76
N SER A 6 4.36 30.86 -3.08
CA SER A 6 4.44 29.46 -2.67
C SER A 6 5.56 28.77 -3.45
N THR A 7 6.68 28.48 -2.78
CA THR A 7 7.67 27.53 -3.29
C THR A 7 7.08 26.12 -3.24
N SER A 8 6.72 25.58 -4.40
CA SER A 8 6.46 24.16 -4.57
C SER A 8 7.77 23.39 -4.39
N THR A 9 8.03 22.90 -3.17
CA THR A 9 9.08 21.91 -2.93
C THR A 9 8.69 20.63 -3.65
N SER A 10 9.32 20.36 -4.80
CA SER A 10 9.31 19.04 -5.42
C SER A 10 9.99 18.06 -4.46
N GLY A 11 9.18 17.32 -3.70
CA GLY A 11 9.67 16.20 -2.91
C GLY A 11 10.32 15.15 -3.81
N PRO A 12 11.26 14.34 -3.30
CA PRO A 12 11.83 13.25 -4.07
C PRO A 12 10.70 12.34 -4.58
N SER A 13 10.64 12.13 -5.90
CA SER A 13 9.78 11.09 -6.47
C SER A 13 10.22 9.73 -5.92
N PRO A 14 9.28 8.85 -5.54
CA PRO A 14 9.62 7.52 -5.10
C PRO A 14 10.39 6.81 -6.22
N VAL A 15 11.57 6.28 -5.88
CA VAL A 15 12.31 5.37 -6.76
C VAL A 15 11.53 4.05 -6.76
N PRO A 16 11.13 3.51 -7.92
CA PRO A 16 10.50 2.20 -7.97
C PRO A 16 11.43 1.16 -7.34
N THR A 17 10.95 0.42 -6.33
CA THR A 17 11.68 -0.74 -5.83
C THR A 17 11.91 -1.69 -7.00
N ASN A 18 13.14 -2.13 -7.20
CA ASN A 18 13.45 -3.12 -8.22
C ASN A 18 12.89 -4.47 -7.77
N VAL A 19 11.64 -4.73 -8.12
CA VAL A 19 10.87 -5.96 -7.80
C VAL A 19 11.60 -7.24 -8.22
N VAL A 20 12.60 -7.12 -9.10
CA VAL A 20 13.46 -8.23 -9.55
C VAL A 20 14.43 -8.70 -8.44
N ALA A 21 14.67 -7.91 -7.39
CA ALA A 21 15.64 -8.25 -6.34
C ALA A 21 15.14 -9.29 -5.33
N VAL A 22 13.82 -9.48 -5.17
CA VAL A 22 13.21 -10.42 -4.22
C VAL A 22 12.12 -11.23 -4.92
N PRO A 23 12.36 -12.51 -5.29
CA PRO A 23 11.39 -13.31 -6.05
C PRO A 23 10.00 -13.45 -5.39
N GLN A 24 9.96 -13.40 -4.06
CA GLN A 24 8.71 -13.50 -3.29
C GLN A 24 7.81 -12.27 -3.47
N ASP A 25 8.39 -11.08 -3.67
CA ASP A 25 7.61 -9.86 -3.93
C ASP A 25 6.87 -9.97 -5.27
N ALA A 26 7.49 -10.54 -6.31
CA ALA A 26 6.83 -10.74 -7.60
C ALA A 26 5.57 -11.62 -7.48
N ALA A 27 5.64 -12.70 -6.69
CA ALA A 27 4.51 -13.58 -6.43
C ALA A 27 3.41 -12.87 -5.60
N ALA A 28 3.82 -12.08 -4.61
CA ALA A 28 2.89 -11.29 -3.80
C ALA A 28 2.19 -10.21 -4.63
N PHE A 29 2.92 -9.46 -5.47
CA PHE A 29 2.35 -8.44 -6.35
C PHE A 29 1.32 -9.01 -7.34
N SER A 30 1.54 -10.23 -7.84
CA SER A 30 0.54 -10.90 -8.68
C SER A 30 -0.79 -11.11 -7.94
N GLN A 31 -0.74 -11.54 -6.68
CA GLN A 31 -1.95 -11.76 -5.86
C GLN A 31 -2.58 -10.42 -5.44
N LEU A 32 -1.77 -9.41 -5.11
CA LEU A 32 -2.24 -8.07 -4.73
C LEU A 32 -2.99 -7.38 -5.88
N GLY A 33 -2.47 -7.51 -7.11
CA GLY A 33 -3.11 -6.94 -8.30
C GLY A 33 -4.53 -7.45 -8.54
N GLU A 34 -4.80 -8.70 -8.17
CA GLU A 34 -6.12 -9.34 -8.29
C GLU A 34 -7.02 -9.01 -7.09
N ALA A 35 -6.50 -9.10 -5.87
CA ALA A 35 -7.31 -9.05 -4.67
C ALA A 35 -7.65 -7.63 -4.19
N ALA A 36 -6.73 -6.67 -4.31
CA ALA A 36 -6.97 -5.31 -3.81
C ALA A 36 -8.18 -4.65 -4.49
N PRO A 37 -8.38 -4.74 -5.82
CA PRO A 37 -9.58 -4.20 -6.46
C PRO A 37 -10.88 -4.88 -5.99
N LEU A 38 -10.85 -6.19 -5.74
CA LEU A 38 -12.03 -6.93 -5.27
C LEU A 38 -12.44 -6.52 -3.85
N ALA A 39 -11.46 -6.24 -2.99
CA ALA A 39 -11.71 -5.80 -1.62
C ALA A 39 -12.47 -4.46 -1.56
N LEU A 40 -12.30 -3.60 -2.56
CA LEU A 40 -12.94 -2.30 -2.62
C LEU A 40 -14.44 -2.34 -2.91
N LYS A 41 -14.95 -3.48 -3.43
CA LYS A 41 -16.38 -3.64 -3.77
C LYS A 41 -16.93 -2.45 -4.57
N LEU A 42 -16.16 -1.96 -5.54
CA LEU A 42 -16.51 -0.78 -6.34
C LEU A 42 -17.90 -0.96 -6.98
N GLU A 43 -18.87 -0.12 -6.64
CA GLU A 43 -20.19 -0.09 -7.26
C GLU A 43 -20.13 0.63 -8.61
N GLY A 44 -19.49 -0.03 -9.58
CA GLY A 44 -19.26 0.46 -10.93
C GLY A 44 -17.90 1.14 -11.13
N GLY A 45 -17.62 1.45 -12.39
CA GLY A 45 -16.30 1.90 -12.84
C GLY A 45 -15.43 0.77 -13.37
N THR A 46 -14.31 1.13 -14.01
CA THR A 46 -13.35 0.18 -14.58
C THR A 46 -11.99 0.40 -13.95
N VAL A 47 -11.43 -0.63 -13.32
CA VAL A 47 -10.08 -0.59 -12.75
C VAL A 47 -9.07 -0.41 -13.87
N SER A 48 -8.23 0.62 -13.77
CA SER A 48 -7.19 0.90 -14.75
C SER A 48 -5.83 0.37 -14.33
N SER A 49 -5.51 0.41 -13.03
CA SER A 49 -4.25 -0.11 -12.48
C SER A 49 -4.31 -0.23 -10.97
N THR A 50 -3.47 -1.09 -10.41
CA THR A 50 -3.22 -1.21 -8.97
C THR A 50 -1.75 -0.93 -8.71
N ALA A 51 -1.46 -0.06 -7.73
CA ALA A 51 -0.12 0.19 -7.24
C ALA A 51 -0.05 -0.17 -5.76
N CYS A 52 0.91 -0.99 -5.35
CA CYS A 52 1.05 -1.42 -3.97
C CYS A 52 2.44 -1.12 -3.45
N TRP A 53 2.56 -0.95 -2.13
CA TRP A 53 3.85 -0.97 -1.45
C TRP A 53 4.51 -2.35 -1.56
N THR A 54 5.83 -2.38 -1.46
CA THR A 54 6.63 -3.62 -1.57
C THR A 54 6.52 -4.46 -0.30
N PRO A 55 6.01 -5.71 -0.37
CA PRO A 55 5.81 -6.54 0.82
C PRO A 55 7.08 -6.79 1.65
N SER A 56 8.22 -7.06 1.03
CA SER A 56 9.50 -7.28 1.74
C SER A 56 10.01 -6.06 2.51
N GLU A 57 9.61 -4.84 2.12
CA GLU A 57 9.92 -3.60 2.83
C GLU A 57 8.93 -3.31 3.97
N HIS A 58 7.83 -4.06 4.08
CA HIS A 58 6.72 -3.81 5.00
C HIS A 58 6.36 -5.05 5.83
N LEU A 59 7.39 -5.75 6.30
CA LEU A 59 7.28 -6.87 7.23
C LEU A 59 6.86 -6.39 8.64
N PHE A 60 6.08 -7.23 9.33
CA PHE A 60 5.92 -7.08 10.77
C PHE A 60 7.26 -7.41 11.45
N ASN A 61 7.78 -6.44 12.21
CA ASN A 61 9.06 -6.59 12.90
C ASN A 61 8.92 -7.18 14.31
N ASP A 62 7.70 -7.23 14.85
CA ASP A 62 7.42 -7.76 16.17
C ASP A 62 6.86 -9.20 16.07
N PRO A 63 7.64 -10.23 16.48
CA PRO A 63 7.21 -11.61 16.43
C PRO A 63 6.06 -11.93 17.41
N SER A 64 5.74 -11.05 18.35
CA SER A 64 4.56 -11.19 19.22
C SER A 64 3.26 -10.79 18.53
N VAL A 65 3.34 -10.00 17.45
CA VAL A 65 2.19 -9.54 16.65
C VAL A 65 1.92 -10.49 15.50
N ALA A 66 2.95 -10.93 14.79
CA ALA A 66 2.81 -11.80 13.63
C ALA A 66 4.03 -12.73 13.44
N PRO A 67 3.86 -13.89 12.78
CA PRO A 67 4.98 -14.73 12.38
C PRO A 67 6.01 -13.96 11.52
N PRO A 68 7.30 -14.35 11.56
CA PRO A 68 8.28 -13.86 10.60
C PRO A 68 7.79 -14.05 9.17
N GLY A 69 8.03 -13.08 8.29
CA GLY A 69 7.58 -13.15 6.90
C GLY A 69 6.15 -12.67 6.65
N THR A 70 5.37 -12.35 7.71
CA THR A 70 4.10 -11.65 7.56
C THR A 70 4.33 -10.18 7.21
N TRP A 71 3.58 -9.65 6.25
CA TRP A 71 3.64 -8.28 5.77
C TRP A 71 2.26 -7.62 5.76
N LYS A 72 2.25 -6.28 5.84
CA LYS A 72 1.06 -5.43 5.66
C LYS A 72 1.42 -4.30 4.69
N VAL A 73 0.70 -4.19 3.58
CA VAL A 73 0.94 -3.17 2.55
C VAL A 73 -0.32 -2.38 2.24
N LEU A 74 -0.13 -1.14 1.79
CA LEU A 74 -1.19 -0.37 1.16
C LEU A 74 -1.17 -0.56 -0.36
N CYS A 75 -2.36 -0.71 -0.92
CA CYS A 75 -2.59 -0.79 -2.36
C CYS A 75 -3.55 0.31 -2.78
N ARG A 76 -3.13 1.17 -3.70
CA ARG A 76 -3.97 2.14 -4.39
C ARG A 76 -4.51 1.55 -5.67
N VAL A 77 -5.84 1.46 -5.75
CA VAL A 77 -6.54 1.03 -6.95
C VAL A 77 -7.04 2.26 -7.68
N PHE A 78 -6.57 2.45 -8.90
CA PHE A 78 -7.02 3.49 -9.80
C PHE A 78 -8.15 2.96 -10.68
N TYR A 79 -9.20 3.75 -10.85
CA TYR A 79 -10.36 3.37 -11.65
C TYR A 79 -11.01 4.57 -12.33
N ASP A 80 -11.64 4.34 -13.49
CA ASP A 80 -12.52 5.31 -14.12
C ASP A 80 -13.95 5.11 -13.62
N LEU A 81 -14.59 6.19 -13.16
CA LEU A 81 -16.01 6.21 -12.84
C LEU A 81 -16.72 7.32 -13.61
N LYS A 82 -17.46 6.92 -14.66
CA LYS A 82 -18.23 7.83 -15.52
C LYS A 82 -17.33 8.89 -16.18
N GLY A 83 -16.18 8.48 -16.70
CA GLY A 83 -15.22 9.35 -17.37
C GLY A 83 -14.39 10.22 -16.41
N LYS A 84 -14.35 9.86 -15.12
CA LYS A 84 -13.55 10.55 -14.12
C LYS A 84 -12.57 9.58 -13.48
N ALA A 85 -11.28 9.92 -13.55
CA ALA A 85 -10.25 9.20 -12.81
C ALA A 85 -10.48 9.34 -11.30
N ARG A 86 -10.48 8.19 -10.63
CA ARG A 86 -10.62 8.04 -9.18
C ARG A 86 -9.55 7.10 -8.67
N TYR A 87 -9.35 7.12 -7.37
CA TYR A 87 -8.58 6.11 -6.66
C TYR A 87 -9.24 5.82 -5.32
N GLN A 88 -8.98 4.61 -4.81
CA GLN A 88 -9.32 4.22 -3.46
C GLN A 88 -8.26 3.24 -2.97
N ASP A 89 -7.98 3.28 -1.67
CA ASP A 89 -6.90 2.51 -1.06
C ASP A 89 -7.46 1.30 -0.32
N ALA A 90 -6.68 0.23 -0.32
CA ALA A 90 -6.93 -0.98 0.43
C ALA A 90 -5.68 -1.34 1.24
N THR A 91 -5.89 -1.87 2.45
CA THR A 91 -4.84 -2.55 3.20
C THR A 91 -4.88 -4.02 2.85
N CYS A 92 -3.73 -4.60 2.55
CA CYS A 92 -3.57 -6.03 2.27
C CYS A 92 -2.55 -6.66 3.22
N ILE A 93 -2.87 -7.85 3.72
CA ILE A 93 -2.03 -8.61 4.65
C ILE A 93 -1.75 -9.97 4.03
N GLY A 94 -0.50 -10.42 4.15
CA GLY A 94 -0.09 -11.73 3.71
C GLY A 94 1.18 -12.18 4.39
N ASP A 95 1.67 -13.33 3.98
CA ASP A 95 2.78 -14.04 4.59
C ASP A 95 3.54 -14.81 3.50
N PHE A 96 4.86 -14.58 3.41
CA PHE A 96 5.70 -15.24 2.41
C PHE A 96 5.82 -16.75 2.57
N ASP A 97 5.51 -17.29 3.76
CA ASP A 97 5.59 -18.72 4.05
C ASP A 97 4.25 -19.45 3.81
N LYS A 98 3.20 -18.74 3.36
CA LYS A 98 1.88 -19.32 3.08
C LYS A 98 1.58 -19.50 1.59
N THR A 99 0.63 -20.39 1.29
CA THR A 99 0.10 -20.59 -0.06
C THR A 99 -1.44 -20.75 0.00
N PRO A 100 -2.23 -19.75 -0.49
CA PRO A 100 -1.78 -18.48 -1.06
C PRO A 100 -1.02 -17.61 -0.04
N MET A 101 -0.13 -16.75 -0.53
CA MET A 101 0.66 -15.84 0.33
C MET A 101 -0.22 -14.74 0.89
N LEU A 102 -1.15 -14.23 0.06
CA LEU A 102 -2.11 -13.24 0.48
C LEU A 102 -3.20 -13.88 1.36
N ASP A 103 -3.46 -13.28 2.52
CA ASP A 103 -4.50 -13.72 3.43
C ASP A 103 -5.80 -12.95 3.17
N HIS A 104 -5.77 -11.62 3.26
CA HIS A 104 -6.93 -10.78 2.99
C HIS A 104 -6.55 -9.33 2.62
N CYS A 105 -7.50 -8.64 1.99
CA CYS A 105 -7.46 -7.20 1.76
C CYS A 105 -8.77 -6.57 2.25
N TYR A 106 -8.69 -5.35 2.78
CA TYR A 106 -9.84 -4.58 3.23
C TYR A 106 -9.72 -3.11 2.83
N VAL A 107 -10.87 -2.43 2.73
CA VAL A 107 -10.91 -1.00 2.37
C VAL A 107 -10.19 -0.19 3.44
N TRP A 108 -9.29 0.70 3.02
CA TRP A 108 -8.66 1.64 3.92
C TRP A 108 -9.60 2.83 4.17
N GLU A 109 -9.90 3.13 5.44
CA GLU A 109 -10.79 4.23 5.84
C GLU A 109 -10.00 5.39 6.48
N ILE A 110 -10.30 6.62 6.06
CA ILE A 110 -9.63 7.90 6.44
C ILE A 110 -9.60 8.18 7.95
N TYR A 111 -10.45 7.54 8.76
CA TYR A 111 -10.51 7.75 10.19
C TYR A 111 -9.56 6.85 10.99
N SER A 112 -8.73 6.05 10.31
CA SER A 112 -7.69 5.25 10.96
C SER A 112 -6.43 6.11 11.21
N ASP A 113 -5.79 5.92 12.35
CA ASP A 113 -4.46 6.44 12.69
C ASP A 113 -3.32 5.68 11.96
N GLU A 114 -3.68 4.93 10.91
CA GLU A 114 -2.76 4.14 10.10
C GLU A 114 -2.06 5.01 9.04
N ALA A 115 -1.02 4.44 8.42
CA ALA A 115 -0.31 5.10 7.34
C ALA A 115 -1.21 5.33 6.11
N HIS A 116 -0.97 6.40 5.36
CA HIS A 116 -1.67 6.73 4.12
C HIS A 116 -0.79 6.38 2.91
N PHE A 117 -1.37 6.10 1.75
CA PHE A 117 -0.58 5.76 0.56
C PHE A 117 0.33 6.94 0.11
N GLU A 118 -0.10 8.19 0.32
CA GLU A 118 0.68 9.41 0.06
C GLU A 118 1.93 9.56 0.95
N ASP A 119 2.04 8.81 2.05
CA ASP A 119 3.21 8.87 2.94
C ASP A 119 4.48 8.30 2.30
N GLY A 120 4.40 7.73 1.09
CA GLY A 120 5.51 7.10 0.38
C GLY A 120 5.91 5.76 1.03
N ASN A 121 7.17 5.35 0.90
CA ASN A 121 7.70 4.08 1.46
C ASN A 121 7.84 4.12 3.00
N ARG A 122 6.86 4.62 3.74
CA ARG A 122 6.98 4.74 5.18
C ARG A 122 6.75 3.41 5.90
N LEU A 123 7.65 2.44 5.66
CA LEU A 123 8.22 1.53 6.66
C LEU A 123 9.70 1.17 6.34
N ALA A 124 10.54 2.14 5.95
CA ALA A 124 11.95 2.05 6.36
C ALA A 124 12.03 2.41 7.86
N THR A 125 12.31 1.39 8.67
CA THR A 125 12.41 1.33 10.14
C THR A 125 13.09 2.55 10.80
N PRO A 126 12.70 2.93 12.04
CA PRO A 126 11.73 2.28 12.93
C PRO A 126 10.34 2.93 12.94
N ALA A 127 9.35 2.09 13.28
CA ALA A 127 7.99 2.53 13.57
C ALA A 127 7.99 3.55 14.73
N PRO A 128 7.07 4.54 14.74
CA PRO A 128 6.87 5.40 15.90
C PRO A 128 6.41 4.54 17.08
N THR A 129 7.16 4.59 18.17
CA THR A 129 6.77 4.01 19.46
C THR A 129 5.50 4.70 19.96
N PRO A 130 4.47 3.98 20.43
CA PRO A 130 3.41 4.59 21.22
C PRO A 130 4.04 5.24 22.47
N VAL A 131 3.87 6.56 22.62
CA VAL A 131 4.20 7.26 23.85
C VAL A 131 3.09 6.94 24.88
N PRO A 132 3.40 6.71 26.17
CA PRO A 132 2.42 6.31 27.19
C PRO A 132 1.22 7.24 27.33
#